data_AF-A0A7H4M112-F1
#
_entry.id   AF-A0A7H4M112-F1
#
_cell.length_a   1.000
_cell.length_b   1.000
_cell.length_c   1.000
_cell.angle_alpha   90.00
_cell.angle_beta   90.00
_cell.angle_gamma   90.00
#
_symmetry.space_group_name_H-M   'P 1'
#
loop_
_entity.id
_entity.type
_entity.pdbx_description
1 polymer ?
#
loop_
_entity_poly.entity_id
_entity_poly.type
_entity_poly.pdbx_seq_one_letter_code
_entity_poly.pdbx_strand_id
1 'polypeptide(L)'
;MYFRSRSSSPATDARISSNLLNFPVHGSVMYAHRRIHAIHWKIFITPEGLIDRLHRRRADAEAKLHNEPFGYLGLRDYQEKAVRAVESALEDGAKQALLAMATGTGKTRTIIGLIYRFLKVERFKRILFLVDRSALGEQAQDAFKEASLEQNQTLSQIYNIAELGDMAAEAETRVQVATVQSMVSRIYRSGNPPAVDGFDCIIIDEAHRGYTLDQEMTEGELSIRDNAQYLSSYRRVLDLL
;
A
#
# COMPACT_ATOMS: atom_id res chain seq x y z
N MET A 1 -13.76 -5.17 14.33
CA MET A 1 -13.41 -5.51 15.73
C MET A 1 -12.46 -4.44 16.22
N TYR A 2 -12.79 -3.73 17.31
CA TYR A 2 -12.05 -2.54 17.76
C TYR A 2 -10.95 -2.97 18.74
N PHE A 3 -9.69 -3.01 18.31
CA PHE A 3 -8.58 -3.24 19.23
C PHE A 3 -7.99 -1.89 19.67
N ARG A 4 -8.35 -1.48 20.88
CA ARG A 4 -7.78 -0.30 21.57
C ARG A 4 -6.63 -0.78 22.44
N SER A 5 -5.39 -0.60 22.00
CA SER A 5 -4.23 -0.67 22.90
C SER A 5 -4.26 0.55 23.81
N ARG A 6 -4.44 0.34 25.13
CA ARG A 6 -4.32 1.40 26.13
C ARG A 6 -2.83 1.66 26.39
N SER A 7 -2.22 2.57 25.66
CA SER A 7 -0.98 3.22 26.10
C SER A 7 -0.98 4.69 25.69
N SER A 8 -0.98 5.55 26.71
CA SER A 8 -1.09 7.00 26.67
C SER A 8 0.19 7.67 26.17
N SER A 9 0.29 7.89 24.85
CA SER A 9 1.18 8.91 24.30
C SER A 9 0.52 9.56 23.06
N PRO A 10 0.36 10.90 23.01
CA PRO A 10 -0.38 11.60 21.95
C PRO A 10 0.29 11.55 20.56
N ALA A 11 1.49 10.95 20.44
CA ALA A 11 2.27 10.94 19.20
C ALA A 11 2.07 9.69 18.33
N THR A 12 1.36 8.65 18.79
CA THR A 12 1.17 7.42 18.01
C THR A 12 -0.18 6.77 18.27
N ASP A 13 -1.14 7.09 17.41
CA ASP A 13 -2.38 6.34 17.30
C ASP A 13 -2.31 5.48 16.03
N ALA A 14 -1.44 4.46 16.04
CA ALA A 14 -1.49 3.38 15.06
C ALA A 14 -2.74 2.55 15.36
N ARG A 15 -3.90 3.03 14.93
CA ARG A 15 -5.17 2.33 15.12
C ARG A 15 -5.48 1.54 13.87
N ILE A 16 -5.59 0.24 14.03
CA ILE A 16 -6.05 -0.66 13.00
C ILE A 16 -7.57 -0.72 13.12
N SER A 17 -8.27 -0.24 12.09
CA SER A 17 -9.73 -0.34 12.03
C SER A 17 -10.17 -1.04 10.75
N SER A 18 -11.11 -1.97 10.90
CA SER A 18 -11.87 -2.54 9.79
C SER A 18 -12.95 -1.57 9.27
N ASN A 19 -13.21 -0.46 9.97
CA ASN A 19 -14.16 0.59 9.61
C ASN A 19 -13.47 1.96 9.58
N LEU A 20 -13.31 2.50 8.39
CA LEU A 20 -12.57 3.73 8.09
C LEU A 20 -13.30 5.03 8.53
N LEU A 21 -14.56 4.92 8.97
CA LEU A 21 -15.47 6.06 9.19
C LEU A 21 -15.20 6.93 10.44
N ASN A 22 -14.29 6.55 11.35
CA ASN A 22 -14.16 7.19 12.67
C ASN A 22 -12.77 7.78 12.98
N PHE A 23 -12.04 8.24 11.97
CA PHE A 23 -10.69 8.80 12.14
C PHE A 23 -10.62 10.31 11.96
N PRO A 24 -10.51 11.09 13.05
CA PRO A 24 -10.26 12.52 12.97
C PRO A 24 -8.75 12.75 12.97
N VAL A 25 -8.05 12.56 11.85
CA VAL A 25 -6.66 13.01 11.72
C VAL A 25 -6.32 13.31 10.27
N HIS A 26 -5.72 14.49 10.04
CA HIS A 26 -5.14 14.93 8.75
C HIS A 26 -3.85 14.15 8.41
N GLY A 27 -3.81 12.86 8.72
CA GLY A 27 -2.66 11.99 8.55
C GLY A 27 -2.89 11.00 7.42
N SER A 28 -1.86 10.81 6.62
CA SER A 28 -1.87 9.89 5.49
C SER A 28 -2.23 8.48 5.93
N VAL A 29 -3.05 7.82 5.12
CA VAL A 29 -3.66 6.51 5.35
C VAL A 29 -2.95 5.51 4.46
N MET A 30 -2.30 4.49 5.04
CA MET A 30 -1.92 3.31 4.27
C MET A 30 -3.13 2.42 4.05
N TYR A 31 -3.29 1.81 2.88
CA TYR A 31 -4.31 0.79 2.62
C TYR A 31 -3.65 -0.42 1.96
N ALA A 32 -3.43 -1.49 2.73
CA ALA A 32 -2.88 -2.74 2.22
C ALA A 32 -3.99 -3.67 1.74
N HIS A 33 -4.35 -3.67 0.45
CA HIS A 33 -5.35 -4.60 -0.07
C HIS A 33 -4.78 -5.94 -0.47
N ARG A 34 -5.49 -7.01 -0.09
CA ARG A 34 -5.42 -8.31 -0.77
C ARG A 34 -6.84 -8.75 -1.12
N ARG A 35 -7.28 -8.53 -2.36
CA ARG A 35 -8.35 -9.32 -2.97
C ARG A 35 -7.84 -9.97 -4.24
N ILE A 36 -8.10 -11.26 -4.37
CA ILE A 36 -8.37 -11.84 -5.67
C ILE A 36 -9.82 -12.27 -5.58
N HIS A 37 -10.73 -11.36 -5.93
CA HIS A 37 -12.09 -11.75 -6.24
C HIS A 37 -12.25 -11.59 -7.75
N ALA A 38 -12.23 -12.72 -8.46
CA ALA A 38 -12.74 -12.79 -9.82
C ALA A 38 -14.27 -12.54 -9.76
N ILE A 39 -14.69 -11.27 -9.70
CA ILE A 39 -16.12 -10.90 -9.80
C ILE A 39 -16.53 -10.74 -11.27
N HIS A 40 -15.59 -10.89 -12.20
CA HIS A 40 -15.91 -11.05 -13.61
C HIS A 40 -15.48 -12.45 -14.08
N TRP A 41 -16.46 -13.19 -14.59
CA TRP A 41 -16.41 -14.58 -15.11
C TRP A 41 -15.47 -14.79 -16.32
N LYS A 42 -14.53 -13.86 -16.54
CA LYS A 42 -13.61 -13.81 -17.68
C LYS A 42 -12.15 -13.54 -17.33
N ILE A 43 -11.79 -13.38 -16.05
CA ILE A 43 -10.40 -13.09 -15.68
C ILE A 43 -9.86 -14.20 -14.77
N PHE A 44 -8.99 -15.03 -15.35
CA PHE A 44 -8.31 -16.13 -14.67
C PHE A 44 -6.95 -15.67 -14.14
N ILE A 45 -6.53 -16.21 -12.99
CA ILE A 45 -5.14 -16.12 -12.51
C ILE A 45 -4.25 -16.72 -13.62
N THR A 46 -3.09 -16.10 -13.87
CA THR A 46 -2.16 -16.63 -14.88
C THR A 46 -1.61 -18.00 -14.44
N PRO A 47 -1.24 -18.89 -15.37
CA PRO A 47 -0.59 -20.15 -15.02
C PRO A 47 0.62 -19.95 -14.10
N GLU A 48 1.43 -18.93 -14.39
CA GLU A 48 2.59 -18.52 -13.59
C GLU A 48 2.17 -18.08 -12.19
N GLY A 49 1.12 -17.25 -12.07
CA GLY A 49 0.58 -16.80 -10.78
C GLY A 49 0.00 -17.91 -9.93
N LEU A 50 -0.57 -18.96 -10.54
CA LEU A 50 -1.07 -20.13 -9.82
C LEU A 50 0.08 -20.98 -9.27
N ILE A 51 1.11 -21.24 -10.07
CA ILE A 51 2.32 -21.96 -9.64
C ILE A 51 3.02 -21.20 -8.50
N ASP A 52 3.12 -19.88 -8.64
CA ASP A 52 3.73 -19.00 -7.65
C ASP A 52 2.95 -19.03 -6.32
N ARG A 53 1.61 -19.06 -6.37
CA ARG A 53 0.76 -19.25 -5.18
C ARG A 53 0.90 -20.62 -4.54
N LEU A 54 1.12 -21.67 -5.33
CA LEU A 54 1.31 -23.03 -4.81
C LEU A 54 2.61 -23.13 -4.00
N HIS A 55 3.67 -22.49 -4.49
CA HIS A 55 4.98 -22.51 -3.83
C HIS A 55 5.07 -21.56 -2.64
N ARG A 56 4.39 -20.40 -2.68
CA ARG A 56 4.42 -19.41 -1.61
C ARG A 56 3.48 -19.77 -0.46
N ARG A 57 4.04 -20.43 0.55
CA ARG A 57 3.35 -20.65 1.82
C ARG A 57 3.34 -19.37 2.63
N ARG A 58 2.14 -18.79 2.75
CA ARG A 58 1.87 -17.60 3.57
C ARG A 58 2.42 -17.73 4.99
N ALA A 59 2.24 -18.89 5.62
CA ALA A 59 2.71 -19.16 6.99
C ALA A 59 4.24 -19.05 7.11
N ASP A 60 5.00 -19.49 6.10
CA ASP A 60 6.46 -19.44 6.13
C ASP A 60 6.94 -17.98 6.04
N ALA A 61 6.30 -17.18 5.19
CA ALA A 61 6.59 -15.74 5.08
C ALA A 61 6.24 -14.98 6.36
N GLU A 62 5.13 -15.33 7.03
CA GLU A 62 4.72 -14.74 8.31
C GLU A 62 5.70 -15.11 9.44
N ALA A 63 6.11 -16.37 9.52
CA ALA A 63 7.12 -16.82 10.48
C ALA A 63 8.49 -16.12 10.25
N LYS A 64 8.90 -15.93 8.99
CA LYS A 64 10.09 -15.13 8.66
C LYS A 64 9.92 -13.67 9.09
N LEU A 65 8.77 -13.05 8.81
CA LEU A 65 8.49 -11.65 9.16
C LEU A 65 8.56 -11.40 10.67
N HIS A 66 8.02 -12.31 11.47
CA HIS A 66 8.06 -12.24 12.93
C HIS A 66 9.49 -12.20 13.47
N ASN A 67 10.39 -12.97 12.86
CA ASN A 67 11.78 -13.09 13.29
C ASN A 67 12.72 -12.08 12.62
N GLU A 68 12.24 -11.32 11.62
CA GLU A 68 13.05 -10.34 10.92
C GLU A 68 13.35 -9.13 11.83
N PRO A 69 14.63 -8.78 12.06
CA PRO A 69 14.98 -7.64 12.91
C PRO A 69 14.67 -6.30 12.24
N PHE A 70 14.62 -5.23 13.03
CA PHE A 70 14.39 -3.86 12.54
C PHE A 70 15.67 -3.01 12.46
N GLY A 71 16.76 -3.46 13.09
CA GLY A 71 17.95 -2.62 13.34
C GLY A 71 18.59 -2.02 12.08
N TYR A 72 18.49 -2.70 10.93
CA TYR A 72 19.02 -2.21 9.66
C TYR A 72 18.13 -1.14 8.98
N LEU A 73 16.91 -0.91 9.47
CA LEU A 73 15.98 0.06 8.89
C LEU A 73 16.15 1.48 9.44
N GLY A 74 16.87 1.65 10.56
CA GLY A 74 17.03 2.96 11.21
C GLY A 74 15.69 3.64 11.52
N LEU A 75 14.68 2.86 11.91
CA LEU A 75 13.37 3.37 12.32
C LEU A 75 13.42 3.83 13.77
N ARG A 76 12.59 4.83 14.10
CA ARG A 76 12.31 5.21 15.48
C ARG A 76 11.33 4.21 16.10
N ASP A 77 11.35 4.03 17.41
CA ASP A 77 10.48 3.08 18.13
C ASP A 77 9.00 3.14 17.72
N TYR A 78 8.48 4.34 17.50
CA TYR A 78 7.08 4.54 17.13
C TYR A 78 6.79 4.09 15.68
N GLN A 79 7.78 4.18 14.78
CA GLN A 79 7.69 3.71 13.40
C GLN A 79 7.77 2.19 13.37
N GLU A 80 8.65 1.58 14.18
CA GLU A 80 8.68 0.12 14.34
C GLU A 80 7.36 -0.42 14.87
N LYS A 81 6.79 0.22 15.91
CA LYS A 81 5.47 -0.14 16.43
C LYS A 81 4.38 -0.05 15.36
N ALA A 82 4.42 0.99 14.53
CA ALA A 82 3.49 1.15 13.41
C ALA A 82 3.61 0.01 12.38
N VAL A 83 4.84 -0.36 12.01
CA VAL A 83 5.10 -1.49 11.10
C VAL A 83 4.59 -2.79 11.71
N ARG A 84 4.96 -3.10 12.96
CA ARG A 84 4.52 -4.32 13.66
C ARG A 84 2.99 -4.42 13.76
N ALA A 85 2.31 -3.31 13.97
CA ALA A 85 0.85 -3.26 14.01
C ALA A 85 0.27 -3.72 12.66
N VAL A 86 0.79 -3.21 11.54
CA VAL A 86 0.36 -3.64 10.20
C VAL A 86 0.65 -5.14 9.98
N GLU A 87 1.85 -5.59 10.33
CA GLU A 87 2.25 -7.00 10.18
C GLU A 87 1.30 -7.94 10.93
N SER A 88 1.00 -7.63 12.19
CA SER A 88 0.08 -8.40 13.03
C SER A 88 -1.34 -8.42 12.47
N ALA A 89 -1.86 -7.29 11.96
CA ALA A 89 -3.19 -7.30 11.33
C ALA A 89 -3.24 -8.18 10.07
N LEU A 90 -2.18 -8.16 9.25
CA LEU A 90 -2.09 -9.01 8.08
C LEU A 90 -1.98 -10.49 8.47
N GLU A 91 -1.27 -10.82 9.55
CA GLU A 91 -1.17 -12.17 10.13
C GLU A 91 -2.56 -12.67 10.56
N ASP A 92 -3.33 -11.84 11.26
CA ASP A 92 -4.72 -12.10 11.68
C ASP A 92 -5.71 -12.23 10.50
N GLY A 93 -5.23 -12.08 9.26
CA GLY A 93 -6.02 -12.24 8.05
C GLY A 93 -6.79 -11.00 7.64
N ALA A 94 -6.48 -9.83 8.22
CA ALA A 94 -7.01 -8.58 7.73
C ALA A 94 -6.59 -8.38 6.26
N LYS A 95 -7.56 -8.06 5.41
CA LYS A 95 -7.34 -7.76 3.99
C LYS A 95 -6.99 -6.30 3.74
N GLN A 96 -7.02 -5.48 4.79
CA GLN A 96 -6.91 -4.02 4.79
C GLN A 96 -6.34 -3.61 6.16
N ALA A 97 -5.37 -2.70 6.15
CA ALA A 97 -4.84 -2.07 7.35
C ALA A 97 -4.68 -0.59 7.07
N LEU A 98 -5.09 0.23 8.05
CA LEU A 98 -4.94 1.68 8.06
C LEU A 98 -3.81 2.05 9.01
N LEU A 99 -2.79 2.73 8.48
CA LEU A 99 -1.77 3.39 9.29
C LEU A 99 -1.98 4.91 9.17
N ALA A 100 -2.25 5.58 10.30
CA ALA A 100 -2.39 7.02 10.37
C ALA A 100 -1.17 7.64 11.09
N MET A 101 -0.49 8.57 10.43
CA MET A 101 0.69 9.25 10.98
C MET A 101 0.58 10.76 10.75
N ALA A 102 1.02 11.56 11.73
CA ALA A 102 1.07 13.01 11.57
C ALA A 102 2.17 13.42 10.57
N THR A 103 1.94 14.51 9.83
CA THR A 103 2.94 15.07 8.90
C THR A 103 4.26 15.37 9.62
N GLY A 104 5.39 15.11 8.97
CA GLY A 104 6.72 15.33 9.54
C GLY A 104 7.21 14.24 10.51
N THR A 105 6.42 13.20 10.78
CA THR A 105 6.83 12.07 11.66
C THR A 105 7.60 10.96 10.93
N GLY A 106 7.97 11.16 9.67
CA GLY A 106 8.73 10.17 8.89
C GLY A 106 7.89 9.02 8.33
N LYS A 107 6.68 9.33 7.84
CA LYS A 107 5.80 8.36 7.16
C LYS A 107 6.52 7.63 6.02
N THR A 108 7.19 8.37 5.14
CA THR A 108 7.90 7.79 3.98
C THR A 108 8.92 6.75 4.42
N ARG A 109 9.73 7.05 5.46
CA ARG A 109 10.70 6.10 6.03
C ARG A 109 10.02 4.84 6.59
N THR A 110 8.87 5.01 7.25
CA THR A 110 8.07 3.90 7.80
C THR A 110 7.53 3.00 6.70
N ILE A 111 7.00 3.58 5.64
CA ILE A 111 6.49 2.87 4.46
C ILE A 111 7.62 2.12 3.75
N ILE A 112 8.79 2.74 3.58
CA ILE A 112 9.96 2.09 2.96
C ILE A 112 10.37 0.87 3.77
N GLY A 113 10.46 0.99 5.09
CA GLY A 113 10.78 -0.13 5.97
C GLY A 113 9.77 -1.26 5.87
N LEU A 114 8.48 -0.94 5.79
CA LEU A 114 7.41 -1.91 5.59
C LEU A 114 7.51 -2.63 4.24
N ILE A 115 7.66 -1.88 3.15
CA ILE A 115 7.83 -2.42 1.79
C ILE A 115 9.01 -3.38 1.75
N TYR A 116 10.16 -2.92 2.26
CA TYR A 116 11.37 -3.73 2.29
C TYR A 116 11.17 -5.05 3.02
N ARG A 117 10.59 -5.02 4.23
CA ARG A 117 10.35 -6.22 5.05
C ARG A 117 9.42 -7.20 4.34
N PHE A 118 8.34 -6.71 3.72
CA PHE A 118 7.43 -7.55 2.93
C PHE A 118 8.09 -8.23 1.74
N LEU A 119 8.95 -7.50 1.01
CA LEU A 119 9.65 -8.04 -0.14
C LEU A 119 10.72 -9.06 0.28
N LYS A 120 11.45 -8.77 1.36
CA LYS A 120 12.56 -9.60 1.87
C LYS A 120 12.11 -10.99 2.29
N VAL A 121 11.00 -11.08 3.00
CA VAL A 121 10.46 -12.38 3.46
C VAL A 121 9.53 -13.03 2.43
N GLU A 122 9.39 -12.41 1.25
CA GLU A 122 8.49 -12.81 0.17
C GLU A 122 7.02 -12.91 0.59
N ARG A 123 6.61 -12.11 1.58
CA ARG A 123 5.20 -12.01 1.98
C ARG A 123 4.34 -11.46 0.84
N PHE A 124 4.92 -10.56 0.05
CA PHE A 124 4.37 -10.01 -1.19
C PHE A 124 5.45 -10.00 -2.28
N LYS A 125 5.04 -10.28 -3.51
CA LYS A 125 5.92 -10.34 -4.68
C LYS A 125 5.95 -9.02 -5.44
N ARG A 126 4.79 -8.38 -5.60
CA ARG A 126 4.65 -7.17 -6.41
C ARG A 126 3.77 -6.18 -5.69
N ILE A 127 4.37 -5.04 -5.33
CA ILE A 127 3.73 -3.98 -4.57
C ILE A 127 3.39 -2.82 -5.53
N LEU A 128 2.13 -2.42 -5.57
CA LEU A 128 1.71 -1.19 -6.25
C LEU A 128 1.66 -0.05 -5.22
N PHE A 129 2.53 0.94 -5.37
CA PHE A 129 2.56 2.15 -4.55
C PHE A 129 1.79 3.26 -5.26
N LEU A 130 0.55 3.51 -4.81
CA LEU A 130 -0.33 4.54 -5.36
C LEU A 130 -0.13 5.87 -4.65
N VAL A 131 0.05 6.91 -5.44
CA VAL A 131 0.09 8.30 -4.97
C VAL A 131 -1.03 9.10 -5.60
N ASP A 132 -1.34 10.22 -4.98
CA ASP A 132 -2.39 11.11 -5.45
C ASP A 132 -1.99 11.92 -6.70
N ARG A 133 -0.72 12.36 -6.78
CA ARG A 133 -0.20 13.20 -7.88
C ARG A 133 1.26 12.89 -8.20
N SER A 134 1.69 13.18 -9.42
CA SER A 134 3.04 12.82 -9.92
C SER A 134 4.17 13.35 -9.03
N ALA A 135 4.08 14.60 -8.55
CA ALA A 135 5.08 15.18 -7.65
C ALA A 135 5.27 14.38 -6.34
N LEU A 136 4.21 13.74 -5.81
CA LEU A 136 4.34 12.87 -4.64
C LEU A 136 4.98 11.52 -5.01
N GLY A 137 4.77 11.04 -6.23
CA GLY A 137 5.40 9.82 -6.73
C GLY A 137 6.88 10.01 -7.00
N GLU A 138 7.28 11.15 -7.56
CA GLU A 138 8.69 11.55 -7.71
C GLU A 138 9.37 11.61 -6.34
N GLN A 139 8.77 12.29 -5.35
CA GLN A 139 9.29 12.32 -3.98
C GLN A 139 9.41 10.93 -3.34
N ALA A 140 8.47 10.03 -3.60
CA ALA A 140 8.54 8.67 -3.11
C ALA A 140 9.70 7.89 -3.76
N GLN A 141 9.89 8.05 -5.07
CA GLN A 141 11.00 7.43 -5.80
C GLN A 141 12.36 7.95 -5.33
N ASP A 142 12.49 9.25 -5.12
CA ASP A 142 13.70 9.85 -4.57
C ASP A 142 13.98 9.27 -3.17
N ALA A 143 12.97 9.17 -2.33
CA ALA A 143 13.10 8.53 -1.03
C ALA A 143 13.49 7.04 -1.13
N PHE A 144 13.00 6.30 -2.14
CA PHE A 144 13.40 4.91 -2.39
C PHE A 144 14.85 4.78 -2.88
N LYS A 145 15.39 5.82 -3.53
CA LYS A 145 16.78 5.89 -4.01
C LYS A 145 17.74 6.29 -2.91
N GLU A 146 17.30 7.09 -1.93
CA GLU A 146 18.15 7.63 -0.85
C GLU A 146 18.09 6.83 0.46
N ALA A 147 16.95 6.19 0.76
CA ALA A 147 16.76 5.49 2.02
C ALA A 147 17.66 4.26 2.12
N SER A 148 18.77 4.39 2.84
CA SER A 148 19.64 3.27 3.22
C SER A 148 18.90 2.27 4.10
N LEU A 149 19.03 0.98 3.79
CA LEU A 149 18.40 -0.16 4.46
C LEU A 149 19.49 -1.14 4.92
N GLU A 150 19.37 -2.42 4.56
CA GLU A 150 20.36 -3.44 4.86
C GLU A 150 21.64 -3.25 4.03
N GLN A 151 22.80 -3.52 4.65
CA GLN A 151 24.12 -3.44 4.00
C GLN A 151 24.43 -2.09 3.34
N ASN A 152 23.82 -1.00 3.82
CA ASN A 152 23.89 0.34 3.22
C ASN A 152 23.34 0.43 1.77
N GLN A 153 22.56 -0.55 1.34
CA GLN A 153 21.87 -0.52 0.06
C GLN A 153 20.51 0.14 0.21
N THR A 154 20.06 0.85 -0.82
CA THR A 154 18.75 1.49 -0.86
C THR A 154 17.70 0.58 -1.49
N LEU A 155 16.41 0.88 -1.30
CA LEU A 155 15.34 0.02 -1.80
C LEU A 155 15.45 -0.21 -3.32
N SER A 156 15.79 0.84 -4.06
CA SER A 156 15.95 0.80 -5.52
C SER A 156 17.20 0.04 -5.99
N GLN A 157 18.18 -0.16 -5.10
CA GLN A 157 19.37 -0.98 -5.40
C GLN A 157 19.11 -2.47 -5.14
N ILE A 158 18.22 -2.79 -4.19
CA ILE A 158 17.90 -4.17 -3.81
C ILE A 158 16.80 -4.73 -4.72
N TYR A 159 15.86 -3.90 -5.14
CA TYR A 159 14.69 -4.31 -5.92
C TYR A 159 14.47 -3.39 -7.12
N ASN A 160 14.04 -3.98 -8.24
CA ASN A 160 13.62 -3.20 -9.41
C ASN A 160 12.32 -2.43 -9.12
N ILE A 161 12.37 -1.11 -9.26
CA ILE A 161 11.25 -0.19 -9.05
C ILE A 161 10.89 0.47 -10.38
N ALA A 162 9.67 0.24 -10.87
CA ALA A 162 9.19 0.90 -12.08
C ALA A 162 8.80 2.36 -11.80
N GLU A 163 9.28 3.25 -12.67
CA GLU A 163 9.05 4.68 -12.57
C GLU A 163 7.64 5.12 -13.03
N LEU A 164 7.32 6.39 -12.81
CA LEU A 164 6.02 6.95 -13.18
C LEU A 164 5.89 6.96 -14.71
N GLY A 165 4.87 6.31 -15.24
CA GLY A 165 4.61 6.26 -16.69
C GLY A 165 5.21 5.05 -17.39
N ASP A 166 6.04 4.26 -16.71
CA ASP A 166 6.47 2.96 -17.21
C ASP A 166 5.32 1.95 -17.05
N MET A 167 4.49 1.85 -18.09
CA MET A 167 3.29 1.01 -18.06
C MET A 167 3.62 -0.46 -18.30
N ALA A 168 4.79 -0.78 -18.85
CA ALA A 168 5.27 -2.13 -19.02
C ALA A 168 6.07 -2.53 -17.77
N ALA A 169 5.38 -2.84 -16.67
CA ALA A 169 6.05 -3.39 -15.51
C ALA A 169 6.67 -4.74 -15.90
N GLU A 170 7.97 -4.74 -16.13
CA GLU A 170 8.76 -5.91 -16.48
C GLU A 170 8.52 -7.04 -15.47
N ALA A 171 8.77 -8.29 -15.86
CA ALA A 171 8.57 -9.45 -14.99
C ALA A 171 9.34 -9.35 -13.66
N GLU A 172 10.42 -8.56 -13.64
CA GLU A 172 11.31 -8.37 -12.49
C GLU A 172 10.89 -7.20 -11.58
N THR A 173 9.96 -6.34 -11.99
CA THR A 173 9.52 -5.20 -11.18
C THR A 173 8.86 -5.66 -9.88
N ARG A 174 9.46 -5.32 -8.74
CA ARG A 174 8.95 -5.67 -7.39
C ARG A 174 8.08 -4.56 -6.80
N VAL A 175 8.35 -3.30 -7.15
CA VAL A 175 7.56 -2.13 -6.73
C VAL A 175 7.21 -1.30 -7.96
N GLN A 176 5.94 -0.96 -8.16
CA GLN A 176 5.52 0.00 -9.17
C GLN A 176 4.94 1.24 -8.50
N VAL A 177 5.44 2.42 -8.86
CA VAL A 177 4.86 3.70 -8.43
C VAL A 177 3.92 4.23 -9.50
N ALA A 178 2.67 4.54 -9.13
CA ALA A 178 1.69 5.09 -10.05
C ALA A 178 0.80 6.11 -9.38
N THR A 179 0.25 7.05 -10.16
CA THR A 179 -0.84 7.89 -9.66
C THR A 179 -2.17 7.13 -9.74
N VAL A 180 -3.12 7.45 -8.87
CA VAL A 180 -4.48 6.89 -8.97
C VAL A 180 -5.06 7.17 -10.36
N GLN A 181 -4.89 8.40 -10.86
CA GLN A 181 -5.39 8.80 -12.18
C GLN A 181 -4.74 8.03 -13.33
N SER A 182 -3.43 7.76 -13.28
CA SER A 182 -2.77 7.00 -14.34
C SER A 182 -3.24 5.55 -14.36
N MET A 183 -3.47 4.94 -13.19
CA MET A 183 -3.99 3.57 -13.10
C MET A 183 -5.43 3.48 -13.64
N VAL A 184 -6.28 4.47 -13.34
CA VAL A 184 -7.64 4.57 -13.90
C VAL A 184 -7.59 4.67 -15.42
N SER A 185 -6.73 5.55 -15.94
CA SER A 185 -6.55 5.72 -17.38
C SER A 185 -6.08 4.43 -18.04
N ARG A 186 -5.14 3.72 -17.42
CA ARG A 186 -4.62 2.44 -17.90
C ARG A 186 -5.74 1.39 -18.00
N ILE A 187 -6.52 1.24 -16.93
CA ILE A 187 -7.59 0.24 -16.86
C ILE A 187 -8.72 0.53 -17.85
N TYR A 188 -9.16 1.79 -17.96
CA TYR A 188 -10.40 2.12 -18.70
C TYR A 188 -10.20 2.77 -20.07
N ARG A 189 -9.07 3.44 -20.31
CA ARG A 189 -8.83 4.20 -21.55
C ARG A 189 -7.83 3.51 -22.46
N SER A 190 -6.76 2.96 -21.90
CA SER A 190 -5.70 2.33 -22.71
C SER A 190 -6.02 0.92 -23.18
N GLY A 191 -7.00 0.24 -22.55
CA GLY A 191 -7.34 -1.15 -22.84
C GLY A 191 -6.26 -2.16 -22.42
N ASN A 192 -5.25 -1.74 -21.63
CA ASN A 192 -4.17 -2.58 -21.12
C ASN A 192 -4.17 -2.64 -19.58
N PRO A 193 -5.23 -3.19 -18.95
CA PRO A 193 -5.29 -3.34 -17.50
C PRO A 193 -4.15 -4.26 -17.02
N PRO A 194 -3.62 -4.05 -15.80
CA PRO A 194 -2.74 -5.05 -15.18
C PRO A 194 -3.43 -6.41 -15.12
N ALA A 195 -2.63 -7.49 -15.15
CA ALA A 195 -3.16 -8.81 -14.83
C ALA A 195 -3.73 -8.83 -13.41
N VAL A 196 -4.74 -9.67 -13.15
CA VAL A 196 -5.40 -9.80 -11.83
C VAL A 196 -4.45 -10.26 -10.72
N ASP A 197 -3.35 -10.90 -11.09
CA ASP A 197 -2.25 -11.30 -10.22
C ASP A 197 -0.99 -10.44 -10.42
N GLY A 198 -1.12 -9.31 -11.12
CA GLY A 198 -0.03 -8.37 -11.38
C GLY A 198 0.50 -7.69 -10.11
N PHE A 199 -0.34 -7.56 -9.07
CA PHE A 199 0.05 -7.09 -7.75
C PHE A 199 -0.58 -7.95 -6.67
N ASP A 200 0.15 -8.20 -5.59
CA ASP A 200 -0.36 -8.93 -4.43
C ASP A 200 -0.39 -8.09 -3.15
N CYS A 201 0.06 -6.83 -3.24
CA CYS A 201 -0.12 -5.78 -2.25
C CYS A 201 -0.26 -4.43 -2.95
N ILE A 202 -1.21 -3.63 -2.49
CA ILE A 202 -1.34 -2.23 -2.87
C ILE A 202 -1.01 -1.42 -1.62
N ILE A 203 -0.23 -0.36 -1.75
CA ILE A 203 0.04 0.61 -0.70
C ILE A 203 -0.36 1.96 -1.26
N ILE A 204 -1.15 2.70 -0.52
CA ILE A 204 -1.66 3.99 -0.98
C ILE A 204 -1.13 5.05 -0.04
N ASP A 205 -0.59 6.11 -0.62
CA ASP A 205 -0.20 7.28 0.13
C ASP A 205 -1.26 8.39 0.05
N GLU A 206 -1.44 9.11 1.16
CA GLU A 206 -2.46 10.15 1.33
C GLU A 206 -3.90 9.69 1.03
N ALA A 207 -4.24 8.44 1.34
CA ALA A 207 -5.58 7.91 1.06
C ALA A 207 -6.72 8.63 1.80
N HIS A 208 -6.42 9.52 2.75
CA HIS A 208 -7.40 10.45 3.31
C HIS A 208 -8.09 11.28 2.22
N ARG A 209 -7.40 11.67 1.13
CA ARG A 209 -8.03 12.37 0.00
C ARG A 209 -9.08 11.54 -0.71
N GLY A 210 -8.95 10.21 -0.71
CA GLY A 210 -9.98 9.30 -1.19
C GLY A 210 -11.16 9.19 -0.22
N TYR A 211 -10.93 9.25 1.09
CA TYR A 211 -11.95 9.00 2.12
C TYR A 211 -12.70 10.24 2.63
N THR A 212 -12.07 11.41 2.73
CA THR A 212 -12.74 12.67 3.12
C THR A 212 -13.91 12.95 2.17
N LEU A 213 -13.74 12.60 0.90
CA LEU A 213 -14.78 12.70 -0.13
C LEU A 213 -15.96 11.73 0.12
N ASP A 214 -15.69 10.55 0.69
CA ASP A 214 -16.71 9.54 1.01
C ASP A 214 -17.62 10.02 2.14
N GLN A 215 -17.10 10.90 3.03
CA GLN A 215 -17.86 11.57 4.08
C GLN A 215 -18.66 12.77 3.54
N GLU A 216 -18.03 13.66 2.74
CA GLU A 216 -18.69 14.85 2.18
C GLU A 216 -19.82 14.52 1.19
N MET A 217 -19.78 13.38 0.49
CA MET A 217 -20.91 12.94 -0.34
C MET A 217 -22.20 12.65 0.45
N THR A 218 -22.12 12.55 1.77
CA THR A 218 -23.29 12.41 2.65
C THR A 218 -23.89 13.77 3.03
N GLU A 219 -23.15 14.88 2.84
CA GLU A 219 -23.58 16.24 3.19
C GLU A 219 -23.13 17.29 2.14
N GLY A 220 -24.06 17.68 1.26
CA GLY A 220 -24.04 19.01 0.63
C GLY A 220 -23.35 19.13 -0.74
N GLU A 221 -24.17 19.24 -1.79
CA GLU A 221 -23.80 19.53 -3.16
C GLU A 221 -23.25 20.95 -3.36
N LEU A 222 -22.02 21.08 -3.87
CA LEU A 222 -21.59 22.06 -4.91
C LEU A 222 -20.08 21.98 -5.29
N SER A 223 -19.22 21.28 -4.52
CA SER A 223 -17.82 20.92 -4.89
C SER A 223 -17.68 19.54 -5.56
N ILE A 224 -18.81 18.89 -5.86
CA ILE A 224 -18.94 17.42 -5.98
C ILE A 224 -18.40 16.82 -7.29
N ARG A 225 -18.18 17.59 -8.36
CA ARG A 225 -17.85 17.00 -9.69
C ARG A 225 -16.46 16.36 -9.77
N ASP A 226 -15.39 17.08 -9.42
CA ASP A 226 -14.02 16.51 -9.43
C ASP A 226 -13.84 15.45 -8.34
N ASN A 227 -14.50 15.66 -7.20
CA ASN A 227 -14.40 14.84 -6.01
C ASN A 227 -15.11 13.48 -6.13
N ALA A 228 -16.35 13.45 -6.63
CA ALA A 228 -17.05 12.19 -6.90
C ALA A 228 -16.35 11.39 -8.01
N GLN A 229 -15.74 12.08 -8.98
CA GLN A 229 -14.95 11.45 -10.03
C GLN A 229 -13.67 10.81 -9.47
N TYR A 230 -13.00 11.46 -8.49
CA TYR A 230 -11.84 10.91 -7.80
C TYR A 230 -12.18 9.67 -6.97
N LEU A 231 -13.25 9.70 -6.17
CA LEU A 231 -13.75 8.56 -5.41
C LEU A 231 -14.11 7.37 -6.30
N SER A 232 -14.89 7.64 -7.35
CA SER A 232 -15.29 6.64 -8.34
C SER A 232 -14.05 6.01 -8.97
N SER A 233 -13.07 6.82 -9.33
CA SER A 233 -11.79 6.37 -9.88
C SER A 233 -10.99 5.51 -8.88
N TYR A 234 -10.93 5.93 -7.61
CA TYR A 234 -10.19 5.25 -6.55
C TYR A 234 -10.79 3.88 -6.21
N ARG A 235 -12.10 3.79 -5.97
CA ARG A 235 -12.78 2.51 -5.74
C ARG A 235 -12.67 1.59 -6.96
N ARG A 236 -12.82 2.14 -8.16
CA ARG A 236 -12.69 1.37 -9.41
C ARG A 236 -11.32 0.72 -9.58
N VAL A 237 -10.23 1.41 -9.23
CA VAL A 237 -8.88 0.82 -9.24
C VAL A 237 -8.79 -0.31 -8.23
N LEU A 238 -9.29 -0.09 -7.02
CA LEU A 238 -9.25 -1.10 -5.95
C LEU A 238 -10.15 -2.30 -6.17
N ASP A 239 -11.25 -2.15 -6.91
CA ASP A 239 -12.19 -3.24 -7.21
C ASP A 239 -11.70 -4.13 -8.36
N LEU A 240 -10.78 -3.62 -9.20
CA LEU A 240 -10.26 -4.33 -10.38
C LEU A 240 -8.88 -4.95 -10.18
N LEU A 241 -8.16 -4.55 -9.13
CA LEU A 241 -6.86 -5.08 -8.72
C LEU A 241 -7.00 -5.96 -7.48
#